data_AF-A0A926TWB6-F1
#
_entry.id   AF-A0A926TWB6-F1
#
_cell.length_a   1.000
_cell.length_b   1.000
_cell.length_c   1.000
_cell.angle_alpha   90.00
_cell.angle_beta   90.00
_cell.angle_gamma   90.00
#
_symmetry.space_group_name_H-M   'P 1'
#
loop_
_entity.id
_entity.type
_entity.pdbx_description
1 polymer ?
#
loop_
_entity_poly.entity_id
_entity_poly.type
_entity_poly.pdbx_seq_one_letter_code
_entity_poly.pdbx_strand_id
1 'polypeptide(L)'
;MNHVRTVSDTKRAFYAAHTRPINSIYRRVVEELMVEMHLLSVNVDFRYDALYALGVVTTFDRFMQGYQPDRDKESIFNALCQAVQGDPHRYRQDAERLQSAAAQISLSDLLAQLPQPSDGNSLVSELRSIAAQDKFKYSRLFAVGVYALLEQMDADLVKDEKRRNDALGELSQVLHLPADKVQKDLELYRSNLEKITQAQIVMQDILKADRKKKEERAKAKDAVVTPPSDPT
;
A
#
# COMPACT_ATOMS: atom_id res chain seq x y z
N MET A 1 4.53 16.14 31.30
CA MET A 1 5.22 14.97 30.70
C MET A 1 4.48 14.63 29.41
N ASN A 2 5.10 14.87 28.24
CA ASN A 2 4.54 14.36 26.98
C ASN A 2 4.81 12.85 26.93
N HIS A 3 3.78 12.05 27.20
CA HIS A 3 3.87 10.60 27.07
C HIS A 3 3.96 10.25 25.58
N VAL A 4 5.18 10.01 25.09
CA VAL A 4 5.39 9.52 23.73
C VAL A 4 4.69 8.17 23.61
N ARG A 5 3.74 8.09 22.68
CA ARG A 5 2.92 6.91 22.46
C ARG A 5 3.80 5.72 22.05
N THR A 6 3.50 4.53 22.55
CA THR A 6 4.26 3.32 22.19
C THR A 6 3.62 2.59 20.98
N VAL A 7 4.38 1.67 20.38
CA VAL A 7 3.86 0.71 19.39
C VAL A 7 2.69 -0.09 19.98
N SER A 8 2.78 -0.48 21.26
CA SER A 8 1.73 -1.22 21.96
C SER A 8 0.44 -0.42 22.08
N ASP A 9 0.52 0.88 22.37
CA ASP A 9 -0.65 1.77 22.40
C ASP A 9 -1.28 1.94 21.02
N THR A 10 -0.46 1.96 19.97
CA THR A 10 -0.92 2.00 18.57
C THR A 10 -1.67 0.72 18.21
N LYS A 11 -1.08 -0.45 18.47
CA LYS A 11 -1.75 -1.75 18.26
C LYS A 11 -3.05 -1.84 19.06
N ARG A 12 -3.06 -1.39 20.31
CA ARG A 12 -4.27 -1.38 21.15
C ARG A 12 -5.38 -0.53 20.52
N ALA A 13 -5.07 0.66 20.01
CA ALA A 13 -6.08 1.49 19.36
C ALA A 13 -6.58 0.90 18.04
N PHE A 14 -5.69 0.30 17.25
CA PHE A 14 -6.09 -0.41 16.03
C PHE A 14 -7.12 -1.50 16.32
N TYR A 15 -6.81 -2.39 17.27
CA TYR A 15 -7.70 -3.50 17.62
C TYR A 15 -8.95 -3.05 18.41
N ALA A 16 -8.95 -1.84 18.99
CA ALA A 16 -10.15 -1.22 19.54
C ALA A 16 -11.07 -0.66 18.44
N ALA A 17 -10.51 -0.10 17.36
CA ALA A 17 -11.26 0.44 16.24
C ALA A 17 -11.74 -0.64 15.25
N HIS A 18 -10.93 -1.68 15.02
CA HIS A 18 -11.27 -2.84 14.19
C HIS A 18 -11.19 -4.13 15.00
N THR A 19 -12.35 -4.60 15.47
CA THR A 19 -12.47 -5.78 16.35
C THR A 19 -12.70 -7.08 15.59
N ARG A 20 -12.93 -7.03 14.28
CA ARG A 20 -13.18 -8.21 13.45
C ARG A 20 -11.87 -8.97 13.20
N PRO A 21 -11.91 -10.31 13.06
CA PRO A 21 -10.71 -11.09 12.76
C PRO A 21 -10.14 -10.76 11.38
N ILE A 22 -8.84 -10.51 11.33
CA ILE A 22 -8.07 -10.38 10.08
C ILE A 22 -7.38 -11.71 9.78
N ASN A 23 -7.55 -12.20 8.54
CA ASN A 23 -6.88 -13.38 8.04
C ASN A 23 -5.36 -13.26 8.21
N SER A 24 -4.69 -14.35 8.61
CA SER A 24 -3.29 -14.37 9.01
C SER A 24 -2.33 -13.85 7.92
N ILE A 25 -2.62 -14.10 6.64
CA ILE A 25 -1.79 -13.62 5.51
C ILE A 25 -1.73 -12.08 5.53
N TYR A 26 -2.89 -11.43 5.67
CA TYR A 26 -3.02 -9.97 5.65
C TYR A 26 -2.70 -9.34 7.00
N ARG A 27 -2.88 -10.06 8.11
CA ARG A 27 -2.54 -9.56 9.45
C ARG A 27 -1.07 -9.13 9.52
N ARG A 28 -0.16 -9.92 8.94
CA ARG A 28 1.26 -9.58 8.90
C ARG A 28 1.50 -8.24 8.19
N VAL A 29 0.88 -8.05 7.03
CA VAL A 29 0.95 -6.80 6.26
C VAL A 29 0.45 -5.62 7.09
N VAL A 30 -0.74 -5.76 7.69
CA VAL A 30 -1.37 -4.70 8.47
C VAL A 30 -0.51 -4.34 9.69
N GLU A 31 0.03 -5.32 10.41
CA GLU A 31 0.89 -5.06 11.56
C GLU A 31 2.22 -4.42 11.18
N GLU A 32 2.88 -4.89 10.12
CA GLU A 32 4.15 -4.30 9.66
C GLU A 32 3.94 -2.86 9.20
N LEU A 33 2.88 -2.60 8.42
CA LEU A 33 2.52 -1.25 7.99
C LEU A 33 2.18 -0.34 9.19
N MET A 34 1.44 -0.84 10.17
CA MET A 34 1.09 -0.09 11.38
C MET A 34 2.32 0.29 12.20
N VAL A 35 3.25 -0.64 12.37
CA VAL A 35 4.51 -0.39 13.09
C VAL A 35 5.35 0.64 12.34
N GLU A 36 5.47 0.52 11.02
CA GLU A 36 6.21 1.49 10.20
C GLU A 36 5.60 2.89 10.30
N MET A 37 4.28 3.02 10.12
CA MET A 37 3.57 4.29 10.26
C MET A 37 3.75 4.89 11.67
N HIS A 38 3.72 4.06 12.72
CA HIS A 38 3.97 4.51 14.08
C HIS A 38 5.39 5.06 14.26
N LEU A 39 6.41 4.30 13.86
CA LEU A 39 7.82 4.69 14.01
C LEU A 39 8.14 5.97 13.23
N LEU A 40 7.45 6.21 12.12
CA LEU A 40 7.50 7.49 11.40
C LEU A 40 6.80 8.59 12.20
N SER A 41 5.58 8.38 12.66
CA SER A 41 4.77 9.41 13.35
C SER A 41 5.45 9.99 14.60
N VAL A 42 6.29 9.20 15.30
CA VAL A 42 7.02 9.63 16.51
C VAL A 42 8.43 10.14 16.22
N ASN A 43 8.88 10.10 14.96
CA ASN A 43 10.19 10.62 14.57
C ASN A 43 10.15 12.15 14.46
N VAL A 44 11.11 12.83 15.10
CA VAL A 44 11.17 14.30 15.17
C VAL A 44 11.30 14.99 13.81
N ASP A 45 11.92 14.34 12.84
CA ASP A 45 12.15 14.87 11.48
C ASP A 45 11.05 14.42 10.51
N PHE A 46 10.11 13.57 10.94
CA PHE A 46 9.01 13.15 10.10
C PHE A 46 7.94 14.23 9.97
N ARG A 47 7.53 14.48 8.73
CA ARG A 47 6.43 15.36 8.38
C ARG A 47 5.51 14.58 7.46
N TYR A 48 4.21 14.74 7.68
CA TYR A 48 3.22 14.23 6.75
C TYR A 48 3.26 15.05 5.45
N ASP A 49 3.24 14.37 4.32
CA ASP A 49 3.11 14.94 2.98
C ASP A 49 2.23 14.02 2.12
N ALA A 50 1.72 14.51 0.98
CA ALA A 50 0.82 13.71 0.15
C ALA A 50 1.52 12.54 -0.55
N LEU A 51 2.84 12.59 -0.80
CA LEU A 51 3.56 11.44 -1.37
C LEU A 51 3.62 10.29 -0.37
N TYR A 52 3.88 10.58 0.91
CA TYR A 52 3.75 9.61 1.98
C TYR A 52 2.32 9.05 2.06
N ALA A 53 1.30 9.90 1.94
CA ALA A 53 -0.10 9.47 1.94
C ALA A 53 -0.42 8.52 0.78
N LEU A 54 -0.01 8.89 -0.45
CA LEU A 54 -0.11 8.07 -1.65
C LEU A 54 0.61 6.73 -1.47
N GLY A 55 1.78 6.74 -0.85
CA GLY A 55 2.54 5.55 -0.52
C GLY A 55 1.83 4.61 0.44
N VAL A 56 1.23 5.15 1.50
CA VAL A 56 0.43 4.37 2.48
C VAL A 56 -0.82 3.77 1.82
N VAL A 57 -1.56 4.58 1.07
CA VAL A 57 -2.77 4.14 0.35
C VAL A 57 -2.41 3.04 -0.66
N THR A 58 -1.40 3.27 -1.50
CA THR A 58 -0.95 2.31 -2.52
C THR A 58 -0.45 1.01 -1.88
N THR A 59 0.34 1.11 -0.82
CA THR A 59 0.81 -0.07 -0.08
C THR A 59 -0.37 -0.87 0.44
N PHE A 60 -1.30 -0.23 1.14
CA PHE A 60 -2.47 -0.90 1.68
C PHE A 60 -3.30 -1.55 0.58
N ASP A 61 -3.68 -0.81 -0.46
CA ASP A 61 -4.59 -1.29 -1.49
C ASP A 61 -4.02 -2.48 -2.27
N ARG A 62 -2.73 -2.43 -2.62
CA ARG A 62 -2.08 -3.53 -3.36
C ARG A 62 -1.91 -4.77 -2.50
N PHE A 63 -1.43 -4.63 -1.27
CA PHE A 63 -1.25 -5.79 -0.40
C PHE A 63 -2.57 -6.38 0.12
N MET A 64 -3.66 -5.59 0.13
CA MET A 64 -5.00 -6.03 0.53
C MET A 64 -5.85 -6.47 -0.66
N GLN A 65 -5.30 -6.51 -1.87
CA GLN A 65 -6.00 -7.05 -3.04
C GLN A 65 -6.41 -8.50 -2.78
N GLY A 66 -7.67 -8.87 -3.07
CA GLY A 66 -8.18 -10.22 -2.80
C GLY A 66 -8.53 -10.52 -1.34
N TYR A 67 -8.46 -9.54 -0.43
CA TYR A 67 -8.94 -9.69 0.95
C TYR A 67 -10.44 -10.03 0.99
N GLN A 68 -10.84 -10.92 1.93
CA GLN A 68 -12.24 -11.30 2.15
C GLN A 68 -12.60 -11.27 3.64
N PRO A 69 -13.76 -10.71 4.02
CA PRO A 69 -14.74 -10.06 3.13
C PRO A 69 -14.28 -8.66 2.68
N ASP A 70 -14.55 -8.30 1.42
CA ASP A 70 -14.07 -7.05 0.79
C ASP A 70 -14.44 -5.78 1.59
N ARG A 71 -15.67 -5.74 2.12
CA ARG A 71 -16.22 -4.64 2.94
C ARG A 71 -15.40 -4.29 4.19
N ASP A 72 -14.57 -5.21 4.68
CA ASP A 72 -13.79 -4.97 5.88
C ASP A 72 -12.49 -4.20 5.57
N LYS A 73 -12.04 -4.13 4.30
CA LYS A 73 -10.83 -3.39 3.91
C LYS A 73 -10.89 -1.93 4.33
N GLU A 74 -12.03 -1.27 4.11
CA GLU A 74 -12.22 0.14 4.49
C GLU A 74 -12.10 0.32 6.01
N SER A 75 -12.75 -0.56 6.78
CA SER A 75 -12.65 -0.53 8.24
C SER A 75 -11.22 -0.75 8.74
N ILE A 76 -10.47 -1.67 8.11
CA ILE A 76 -9.06 -1.91 8.45
C ILE A 76 -8.20 -0.67 8.12
N PHE A 77 -8.37 -0.08 6.94
CA PHE A 77 -7.64 1.13 6.54
C PHE A 77 -7.92 2.29 7.50
N ASN A 78 -9.19 2.50 7.83
CA ASN A 78 -9.60 3.57 8.74
C ASN A 78 -8.99 3.37 10.13
N ALA A 79 -9.07 2.15 10.67
CA ALA A 79 -8.46 1.82 11.95
C ALA A 79 -6.93 1.98 11.94
N LEU A 80 -6.26 1.67 10.83
CA LEU A 80 -4.81 1.82 10.65
C LEU A 80 -4.38 3.29 10.75
N CYS A 81 -5.01 4.17 9.98
CA CYS A 81 -4.74 5.62 10.01
C CYS A 81 -5.06 6.21 11.39
N GLN A 82 -6.22 5.88 11.96
CA GLN A 82 -6.63 6.38 13.28
C GLN A 82 -5.71 5.89 14.41
N ALA A 83 -5.18 4.67 14.31
CA ALA A 83 -4.26 4.12 15.31
C ALA A 83 -3.00 4.98 15.45
N VAL A 84 -2.51 5.57 14.36
CA VAL A 84 -1.37 6.52 14.37
C VAL A 84 -1.81 7.98 14.45
N GLN A 85 -3.07 8.24 14.87
CA GLN A 85 -3.66 9.58 15.01
C GLN A 85 -3.75 10.36 13.69
N GLY A 86 -3.76 9.66 12.56
CA GLY A 86 -4.05 10.22 11.24
C GLY A 86 -5.54 10.21 10.90
N ASP A 87 -5.92 11.02 9.91
CA ASP A 87 -7.26 11.06 9.35
C ASP A 87 -7.34 10.21 8.06
N PRO A 88 -8.06 9.08 8.05
CA PRO A 88 -8.18 8.23 6.87
C PRO A 88 -8.69 8.96 5.62
N HIS A 89 -9.60 9.92 5.78
CA HIS A 89 -10.15 10.66 4.65
C HIS A 89 -9.09 11.55 4.00
N ARG A 90 -8.28 12.23 4.82
CA ARG A 90 -7.14 13.02 4.33
C ARG A 90 -6.16 12.16 3.54
N TYR A 91 -5.81 10.96 4.03
CA TYR A 91 -4.91 10.05 3.31
C TYR A 91 -5.43 9.69 1.91
N ARG A 92 -6.72 9.35 1.81
CA ARG A 92 -7.36 8.99 0.53
C ARG A 92 -7.43 10.21 -0.41
N GLN A 93 -7.88 11.35 0.11
CA GLN A 93 -8.02 12.58 -0.67
C GLN A 93 -6.67 13.07 -1.22
N ASP A 94 -5.63 13.10 -0.39
CA ASP A 94 -4.29 13.53 -0.82
C ASP A 94 -3.69 12.57 -1.86
N ALA A 95 -3.90 11.26 -1.70
CA ALA A 95 -3.49 10.26 -2.68
C ALA A 95 -4.21 10.44 -4.04
N GLU A 96 -5.53 10.57 -4.02
CA GLU A 96 -6.34 10.77 -5.23
C GLU A 96 -6.00 12.08 -5.95
N ARG A 97 -5.75 13.16 -5.17
CA ARG A 97 -5.31 14.45 -5.71
C ARG A 97 -3.97 14.33 -6.43
N LEU A 98 -2.99 13.67 -5.82
CA LEU A 98 -1.69 13.46 -6.46
C LEU A 98 -1.79 12.60 -7.71
N GLN A 99 -2.56 11.51 -7.67
CA GLN A 99 -2.76 10.65 -8.84
C GLN A 99 -3.43 11.43 -9.99
N SER A 100 -4.45 12.22 -9.67
CA SER A 100 -5.14 13.06 -10.66
C SER A 100 -4.18 14.08 -11.28
N ALA A 101 -3.34 14.74 -10.47
CA ALA A 101 -2.35 15.68 -10.97
C ALA A 101 -1.27 15.00 -11.83
N ALA A 102 -0.77 13.84 -11.39
CA ALA A 102 0.23 13.06 -12.13
C ALA A 102 -0.29 12.62 -13.51
N ALA A 103 -1.58 12.30 -13.63
CA ALA A 103 -2.20 11.94 -14.91
C ALA A 103 -2.23 13.09 -15.94
N GLN A 104 -2.01 14.35 -15.52
CA GLN A 104 -2.09 15.54 -16.37
C GLN A 104 -0.72 16.07 -16.81
N ILE A 105 0.38 15.43 -16.42
CA ILE A 105 1.74 15.89 -16.74
C ILE A 105 2.62 14.70 -17.11
N SER A 106 3.48 14.88 -18.11
CA SER A 106 4.47 13.86 -18.48
C SER A 106 5.65 13.87 -17.49
N LEU A 107 6.36 12.75 -17.35
CA LEU A 107 7.57 12.70 -16.53
C LEU A 107 8.62 13.72 -17.00
N SER A 108 8.81 13.86 -18.32
CA SER A 108 9.74 14.84 -18.88
C SER A 108 9.38 16.28 -18.52
N ASP A 109 8.09 16.63 -18.59
CA ASP A 109 7.64 17.98 -18.24
C ASP A 109 7.78 18.24 -16.73
N LEU A 110 7.48 17.24 -15.90
CA LEU A 110 7.68 17.30 -14.45
C LEU A 110 9.15 17.59 -14.11
N LEU A 111 10.07 16.81 -14.67
CA LEU A 111 11.51 16.95 -14.44
C LEU A 111 12.05 18.28 -14.96
N ALA A 112 11.53 18.80 -16.07
CA ALA A 112 11.89 20.11 -16.60
C ALA A 112 11.40 21.28 -15.72
N GLN A 113 10.23 21.12 -15.07
CA GLN A 113 9.62 22.16 -14.23
C GLN A 113 10.15 22.18 -12.79
N LEU A 114 10.58 21.05 -12.22
CA LEU A 114 11.07 20.97 -10.84
C LEU A 114 12.26 21.92 -10.53
N PRO A 115 13.22 22.17 -11.43
CA PRO A 115 14.29 23.14 -11.20
C PRO A 115 13.84 24.60 -11.32
N GLN A 116 12.79 24.89 -12.11
CA GLN A 116 12.41 26.25 -12.50
C GLN A 116 11.32 26.85 -11.61
N PRO A 117 11.45 28.08 -11.07
CA PRO A 117 10.36 28.74 -10.32
C PRO A 117 9.07 28.68 -11.13
N SER A 118 8.04 28.04 -10.58
CA SER A 118 6.80 27.70 -11.29
C SER A 118 5.63 27.96 -10.36
N ASP A 119 4.72 28.80 -10.81
CA ASP A 119 3.53 29.22 -10.07
C ASP A 119 2.25 28.46 -10.49
N GLY A 120 2.36 27.46 -11.38
CA GLY A 120 1.18 26.86 -12.05
C GLY A 120 0.77 25.46 -11.61
N ASN A 121 1.73 24.55 -11.37
CA ASN A 121 1.41 23.14 -11.14
C ASN A 121 1.55 22.75 -9.67
N SER A 122 0.43 22.38 -9.03
CA SER A 122 0.40 22.02 -7.61
C SER A 122 1.28 20.82 -7.24
N LEU A 123 1.40 19.82 -8.14
CA LEU A 123 2.28 18.66 -7.93
C LEU A 123 3.75 19.10 -7.93
N VAL A 124 4.14 19.97 -8.88
CA VAL A 124 5.50 20.53 -8.95
C VAL A 124 5.81 21.32 -7.68
N SER A 125 4.90 22.19 -7.24
CA SER A 125 5.07 22.97 -6.00
C SER A 125 5.21 22.08 -4.77
N GLU A 126 4.43 21.00 -4.67
CA GLU A 126 4.48 20.05 -3.56
C GLU A 126 5.80 19.28 -3.52
N LEU A 127 6.26 18.75 -4.65
CA LEU A 127 7.56 18.07 -4.77
C LEU A 127 8.73 18.99 -4.42
N ARG A 128 8.67 20.26 -4.83
CA ARG A 128 9.71 21.25 -4.49
C ARG A 128 9.70 21.60 -3.02
N SER A 129 8.53 21.68 -2.41
CA SER A 129 8.42 21.92 -0.97
C SER A 129 9.09 20.80 -0.16
N ILE A 130 9.06 19.56 -0.66
CA ILE A 130 9.76 18.41 -0.07
C ILE A 130 11.27 18.54 -0.27
N ALA A 131 11.72 18.83 -1.50
CA ALA A 131 13.14 18.99 -1.82
C ALA A 131 13.80 20.15 -1.04
N ALA A 132 13.04 21.19 -0.69
CA ALA A 132 13.52 22.35 0.06
C ALA A 132 13.62 22.12 1.58
N GLN A 133 13.21 20.95 2.10
CA GLN A 133 13.30 20.67 3.54
C GLN A 133 14.75 20.38 3.95
N ASP A 134 15.27 21.17 4.89
CA ASP A 134 16.62 20.98 5.45
C ASP A 134 16.76 19.62 6.16
N LYS A 135 15.68 19.14 6.78
CA LYS A 135 15.58 17.81 7.39
C LYS A 135 14.37 17.09 6.86
N PHE A 136 14.61 16.07 6.05
CA PHE A 136 13.57 15.22 5.49
C PHE A 136 13.74 13.78 6.00
N LYS A 137 12.69 13.26 6.67
CA LYS A 137 12.67 11.85 7.06
C LYS A 137 12.19 10.97 5.91
N TYR A 138 13.15 10.44 5.16
CA TYR A 138 12.88 9.39 4.20
C TYR A 138 12.16 8.17 4.84
N SER A 139 11.20 7.62 4.11
CA SER A 139 10.53 6.35 4.41
C SER A 139 10.36 5.50 3.16
N ARG A 140 10.26 4.18 3.32
CA ARG A 140 9.90 3.28 2.21
C ARG A 140 8.51 3.60 1.66
N LEU A 141 7.58 3.99 2.53
CA LEU A 141 6.24 4.43 2.13
C LEU A 141 6.32 5.65 1.19
N PHE A 142 7.17 6.63 1.49
CA PHE A 142 7.42 7.75 0.59
C PHE A 142 7.94 7.29 -0.78
N ALA A 143 8.91 6.36 -0.82
CA ALA A 143 9.40 5.79 -2.08
C ALA A 143 8.29 5.09 -2.88
N VAL A 144 7.40 4.34 -2.21
CA VAL A 144 6.22 3.73 -2.85
C VAL A 144 5.29 4.80 -3.42
N GLY A 145 5.14 5.95 -2.75
CA GLY A 145 4.39 7.10 -3.27
C GLY A 145 4.99 7.66 -4.56
N VAL A 146 6.32 7.83 -4.61
CA VAL A 146 7.03 8.24 -5.83
C VAL A 146 6.86 7.21 -6.96
N TYR A 147 6.95 5.92 -6.63
CA TYR A 147 6.73 4.85 -7.61
C TYR A 147 5.30 4.86 -8.17
N ALA A 148 4.29 5.04 -7.31
CA ALA A 148 2.89 5.14 -7.72
C ALA A 148 2.63 6.36 -8.60
N LEU A 149 3.30 7.49 -8.32
CA LEU A 149 3.26 8.68 -9.15
C LEU A 149 3.81 8.40 -10.56
N LEU A 150 4.98 7.75 -10.65
CA LEU A 150 5.58 7.36 -11.93
C LEU A 150 4.69 6.43 -12.74
N GLU A 151 4.12 5.42 -12.08
CA GLU A 151 3.21 4.47 -12.72
C GLU A 151 1.93 5.13 -13.23
N GLN A 152 1.45 6.16 -12.53
CA GLN A 152 0.30 6.95 -12.96
C GLN A 152 0.60 7.79 -14.22
N MET A 153 1.84 8.25 -14.38
CA MET A 153 2.29 9.02 -15.55
C MET A 153 2.56 8.12 -16.76
N ASP A 154 3.23 6.99 -16.54
CA ASP A 154 3.56 5.99 -17.57
C ASP A 154 3.65 4.60 -16.93
N ALA A 155 2.61 3.80 -17.10
CA ALA A 155 2.55 2.45 -16.56
C ALA A 155 3.56 1.49 -17.21
N ASP A 156 4.03 1.77 -18.42
CA ASP A 156 5.02 0.93 -19.10
C ASP A 156 6.45 1.29 -18.69
N LEU A 157 6.68 2.55 -18.31
CA LEU A 157 7.95 3.00 -17.72
C LEU A 157 8.30 2.20 -16.47
N VAL A 158 7.34 1.95 -15.58
CA VAL A 158 7.64 1.24 -14.31
C VAL A 158 7.84 -0.27 -14.47
N LYS A 159 7.36 -0.85 -15.58
CA LYS A 159 7.55 -2.27 -15.93
C LYS A 159 8.95 -2.53 -16.47
N ASP A 160 9.49 -1.61 -17.26
CA ASP A 160 10.86 -1.67 -17.76
C ASP A 160 11.86 -1.30 -16.65
N GLU A 161 12.75 -2.23 -16.32
CA GLU A 161 13.71 -2.04 -15.22
C GLU A 161 14.66 -0.88 -15.45
N LYS A 162 15.17 -0.72 -16.67
CA LYS A 162 16.12 0.34 -16.99
C LYS A 162 15.42 1.69 -16.96
N ARG A 163 14.31 1.85 -17.67
CA ARG A 163 13.54 3.11 -17.70
C ARG A 163 13.07 3.52 -16.32
N ARG A 164 12.61 2.57 -15.51
CA ARG A 164 12.24 2.81 -14.11
C ARG A 164 13.42 3.30 -13.29
N ASN A 165 14.57 2.62 -13.36
CA ASN A 165 15.74 2.97 -12.54
C ASN A 165 16.33 4.32 -12.95
N ASP A 166 16.33 4.64 -14.24
CA ASP A 166 16.73 5.94 -14.78
C ASP A 166 15.80 7.06 -14.26
N ALA A 167 14.48 6.88 -14.39
CA ALA A 167 13.48 7.83 -13.89
C ALA A 167 13.55 8.05 -12.36
N LEU A 168 13.73 6.96 -11.60
CA LEU A 168 13.92 7.05 -10.14
C LEU A 168 15.23 7.75 -9.79
N GLY A 169 16.29 7.55 -10.56
CA GLY A 169 17.57 8.23 -10.39
C GLY A 169 17.44 9.74 -10.57
N GLU A 170 16.82 10.16 -11.68
CA GLU A 170 16.58 11.58 -11.97
C GLU A 170 15.71 12.24 -10.90
N LEU A 171 14.58 11.62 -10.53
CA LEU A 171 13.73 12.14 -9.45
C LEU A 171 14.45 12.18 -8.09
N SER A 172 15.25 11.16 -7.78
CA SER A 172 16.00 11.14 -6.51
C SER A 172 17.02 12.26 -6.45
N GLN A 173 17.68 12.57 -7.57
CA GLN A 173 18.62 13.69 -7.65
C GLN A 173 17.92 15.03 -7.40
N VAL A 174 16.78 15.26 -8.05
CA VAL A 174 16.02 16.51 -7.94
C VAL A 174 15.40 16.69 -6.55
N LEU A 175 14.96 15.60 -5.92
CA LEU A 175 14.35 15.61 -4.59
C LEU A 175 15.37 15.43 -3.45
N HIS A 176 16.68 15.39 -3.76
CA HIS A 176 17.76 15.15 -2.80
C HIS A 176 17.57 13.86 -1.96
N LEU A 177 17.05 12.81 -2.59
CA LEU A 177 16.79 11.51 -1.97
C LEU A 177 17.98 10.56 -2.12
N PRO A 178 18.16 9.60 -1.19
CA PRO A 178 19.17 8.56 -1.33
C PRO A 178 18.77 7.53 -2.41
N ALA A 179 19.20 7.75 -3.66
CA ALA A 179 18.81 6.95 -4.84
C ALA A 179 19.00 5.43 -4.64
N ASP A 180 20.16 4.99 -4.15
CA ASP A 180 20.43 3.57 -3.87
C ASP A 180 19.43 2.95 -2.90
N LYS A 181 18.97 3.74 -1.92
CA LYS A 181 18.00 3.29 -0.93
C LYS A 181 16.60 3.23 -1.53
N VAL A 182 16.21 4.23 -2.31
CA VAL A 182 14.94 4.26 -3.05
C VAL A 182 14.82 3.02 -3.94
N GLN A 183 15.85 2.70 -4.73
CA GLN A 183 15.85 1.54 -5.61
C GLN A 183 15.70 0.23 -4.84
N LYS A 184 16.52 0.00 -3.79
CA LYS A 184 16.46 -1.21 -2.96
C LYS A 184 15.10 -1.38 -2.26
N ASP A 185 14.55 -0.30 -1.73
CA ASP A 185 13.26 -0.33 -1.04
C ASP A 185 12.11 -0.65 -2.01
N LEU A 186 12.18 -0.15 -3.25
CA LEU A 186 11.19 -0.43 -4.30
C LEU A 186 11.33 -1.84 -4.89
N GLU A 187 12.54 -2.36 -5.03
CA GLU A 187 12.77 -3.77 -5.38
C GLU A 187 12.17 -4.70 -4.32
N LEU A 188 12.43 -4.43 -3.04
CA LEU A 188 11.87 -5.20 -1.93
C LEU A 188 10.34 -5.11 -1.90
N TYR A 189 9.78 -3.92 -2.11
CA TYR A 189 8.33 -3.71 -2.20
C TYR A 189 7.70 -4.57 -3.31
N ARG A 190 8.26 -4.52 -4.52
CA ARG A 190 7.76 -5.30 -5.68
C ARG A 190 7.89 -6.81 -5.43
N SER A 191 9.02 -7.27 -4.92
CA SER A 191 9.21 -8.68 -4.55
C SER A 191 8.20 -9.16 -3.50
N ASN A 192 7.87 -8.31 -2.52
CA ASN A 192 6.88 -8.65 -1.50
C ASN A 192 5.46 -8.70 -2.07
N LEU A 193 5.11 -7.82 -3.01
CA LEU A 193 3.82 -7.88 -3.71
C LEU A 193 3.67 -9.19 -4.49
N GLU A 194 4.72 -9.62 -5.20
CA GLU A 194 4.73 -10.90 -5.93
C GLU A 194 4.53 -12.08 -4.98
N LYS A 195 5.23 -12.11 -3.84
CA LYS A 195 5.09 -13.17 -2.83
C LYS A 195 3.68 -13.26 -2.28
N ILE A 196 3.02 -12.13 -2.01
CA ILE A 196 1.64 -12.11 -1.51
C ILE A 196 0.67 -12.57 -2.59
N THR A 197 0.87 -12.14 -3.84
CA THR A 197 0.08 -12.61 -4.98
C THR A 197 0.18 -14.14 -5.14
N GLN A 198 1.39 -14.69 -5.04
CA GLN A 198 1.61 -16.14 -5.08
C GLN A 198 0.92 -16.86 -3.91
N ALA A 199 1.05 -16.33 -2.69
CA ALA A 199 0.38 -16.91 -1.51
C ALA A 199 -1.15 -16.91 -1.64
N GLN A 200 -1.73 -15.89 -2.27
CA GLN A 200 -3.16 -15.81 -2.55
C GLN A 200 -3.61 -16.88 -3.54
N ILE A 201 -2.86 -17.11 -4.63
CA ILE A 201 -3.16 -18.15 -5.61
C ILE A 201 -3.18 -19.52 -4.92
N VAL A 202 -2.14 -19.84 -4.14
CA VAL A 202 -2.05 -21.10 -3.39
C VAL A 202 -3.23 -21.26 -2.43
N MET A 203 -3.60 -20.22 -1.70
CA MET A 203 -4.74 -20.25 -0.78
C MET A 203 -6.06 -20.49 -1.53
N GLN A 204 -6.28 -19.84 -2.68
CA GLN A 204 -7.48 -20.07 -3.49
C GLN A 204 -7.57 -21.51 -3.99
N ASP A 205 -6.45 -22.11 -4.40
CA ASP A 205 -6.42 -23.49 -4.88
C ASP A 205 -6.70 -24.49 -3.76
N ILE A 206 -6.17 -24.25 -2.56
CA ILE A 206 -6.49 -25.04 -1.36
C ILE A 206 -8.00 -24.95 -1.05
N LEU A 207 -8.57 -23.75 -1.04
CA LEU A 207 -10.00 -23.55 -0.76
C LEU A 207 -10.90 -24.23 -1.81
N LYS A 208 -10.54 -24.15 -3.10
CA LYS A 208 -11.27 -24.83 -4.18
C LYS A 208 -11.19 -26.35 -4.00
N ALA A 209 -10.01 -26.89 -3.70
CA ALA A 209 -9.82 -28.32 -3.46
C ALA A 209 -10.62 -28.82 -2.26
N ASP A 210 -10.62 -28.08 -1.15
CA ASP A 210 -11.39 -28.43 0.05
C ASP A 210 -12.90 -28.35 -0.19
N ARG A 211 -13.36 -27.35 -0.95
CA ARG A 211 -14.77 -27.25 -1.34
C ARG A 211 -15.20 -28.45 -2.19
N LYS A 212 -14.40 -28.81 -3.21
CA LYS A 212 -14.66 -29.98 -4.05
C LYS A 212 -14.69 -31.28 -3.24
N LYS A 213 -13.73 -31.48 -2.33
CA LYS A 213 -13.71 -32.65 -1.42
C LYS A 213 -14.94 -32.70 -0.51
N LYS A 214 -15.42 -31.56 -0.01
CA LYS A 214 -16.64 -31.49 0.82
C LYS A 214 -17.88 -31.81 0.01
N GLU A 215 -17.99 -31.30 -1.22
CA GLU A 215 -19.10 -31.59 -2.14
C GLU A 215 -19.13 -33.07 -2.55
N GLU A 216 -17.98 -33.67 -2.86
CA GLU A 216 -17.86 -35.10 -3.16
C GLU A 216 -18.28 -35.96 -1.96
N ARG A 217 -17.86 -35.59 -0.73
CA ARG A 217 -18.28 -36.28 0.50
C ARG A 217 -19.78 -36.12 0.78
N ALA A 218 -20.38 -34.98 0.47
CA ALA A 218 -21.81 -34.77 0.62
C ALA A 218 -22.60 -35.64 -0.38
N LYS A 219 -22.22 -35.63 -1.66
CA LYS A 219 -22.82 -36.48 -2.70
C LYS A 219 -22.70 -37.98 -2.39
N ALA A 220 -21.55 -38.41 -1.87
CA ALA A 220 -21.34 -39.80 -1.47
C ALA A 220 -22.23 -40.21 -0.28
N LYS A 221 -22.55 -39.28 0.63
CA LYS A 221 -23.49 -39.53 1.74
C LYS A 221 -24.94 -39.60 1.27
N ASP A 222 -25.35 -38.71 0.36
CA ASP A 222 -26.72 -38.73 -0.18
C ASP A 222 -26.99 -39.98 -1.03
N ALA A 223 -26.00 -40.45 -1.79
CA ALA A 223 -26.11 -41.67 -2.60
C ALA A 223 -26.26 -42.96 -1.77
N VAL A 224 -25.81 -42.96 -0.50
CA VAL A 224 -25.95 -44.10 0.42
C VAL A 224 -27.33 -44.11 1.11
N VAL A 225 -28.04 -42.98 1.13
CA VAL A 225 -29.32 -42.83 1.84
C VAL A 225 -30.55 -43.11 0.96
N THR A 226 -30.43 -43.12 -0.37
CA THR A 226 -31.49 -43.55 -1.29
C THR A 226 -31.38 -45.05 -1.61
N PRO A 227 -32.26 -45.94 -1.09
CA PRO A 227 -32.30 -47.33 -1.53
C PRO A 227 -32.88 -47.43 -2.95
N PRO A 228 -32.53 -48.47 -3.73
CA PRO A 228 -33.20 -48.71 -4.99
C PRO A 228 -34.69 -48.97 -4.76
N SER A 229 -35.54 -48.28 -5.50
CA SER A 229 -36.97 -48.60 -5.58
C SER A 229 -37.09 -49.88 -6.40
N ASP A 230 -37.49 -50.97 -5.76
CA ASP A 230 -37.71 -52.26 -6.43
C ASP A 230 -38.82 -52.12 -7.49
N PRO A 231 -38.60 -52.58 -8.73
CA PRO A 231 -39.65 -52.64 -9.75
C PRO A 231 -40.58 -53.83 -9.47
N THR A 232 -41.88 -53.57 -9.60
CA THR A 232 -43.00 -54.50 -9.42
C THR A 232 -43.19 -55.43 -10.62
#